data_AF-A0A151TWN4-F1
#
_entry.id   AF-A0A151TWN4-F1
#
_cell.length_a   1.000
_cell.length_b   1.000
_cell.length_c   1.000
_cell.angle_alpha   90.00
_cell.angle_beta   90.00
_cell.angle_gamma   90.00
#
_symmetry.space_group_name_H-M   'P 1'
#
loop_
_entity.id
_entity.type
_entity.pdbx_description
1 polymer ?
#
loop_
_entity_poly.entity_id
_entity_poly.type
_entity_poly.pdbx_seq_one_letter_code
_entity_poly.pdbx_strand_id
1 'polypeptide(L)'
;MDILGPFPLAKGQCKFLLVAIDYFTKWIEAEPLAIITAGMVQKFLCKNIVTRFSIPHAIVADNGSNGQAEAANKVILTELKKRLGDSKGAWVEELLEVLWAYRCTPQSATRETPF
;
A
#
# COMPACT_ATOMS: atom_id res chain seq x y z
N MET A 1 1.99 5.24 -5.90
CA MET A 1 0.88 5.41 -4.94
C MET A 1 -0.39 4.99 -5.64
N ASP A 2 -1.21 4.19 -4.97
CA ASP A 2 -2.41 3.61 -5.54
C ASP A 2 -3.51 3.52 -4.47
N ILE A 3 -4.76 3.37 -4.90
CA ILE A 3 -5.93 3.22 -4.06
C ILE A 3 -6.58 1.89 -4.37
N LEU A 4 -6.61 0.99 -3.39
CA LEU A 4 -7.29 -0.30 -3.51
C LEU A 4 -8.70 -0.23 -2.92
N GLY A 5 -9.65 -0.87 -3.59
CA GLY A 5 -11.01 -1.04 -3.10
C GLY A 5 -12.06 -1.05 -4.23
N PRO A 6 -13.35 -0.93 -3.87
CA PRO A 6 -13.84 -0.97 -2.49
C PRO A 6 -13.71 -2.37 -1.87
N PHE A 7 -13.30 -2.44 -0.61
CA PHE A 7 -13.33 -3.64 0.24
C PHE A 7 -14.68 -3.75 0.97
N PRO A 8 -15.03 -4.92 1.54
CA PRO A 8 -16.11 -5.03 2.51
C PRO A 8 -15.95 -3.99 3.63
N LEU A 9 -17.07 -3.44 4.11
CA LEU A 9 -17.04 -2.45 5.19
C LEU A 9 -16.39 -3.07 6.44
N ALA A 10 -15.33 -2.43 6.90
CA ALA A 10 -14.63 -2.80 8.12
C ALA A 10 -14.82 -1.72 9.21
N LYS A 11 -14.14 -1.92 10.34
CA LYS A 11 -14.16 -0.98 11.46
C LYS A 11 -13.83 0.45 11.00
N GLY A 12 -14.58 1.42 11.53
CA GLY A 12 -14.46 2.82 11.14
C GLY A 12 -15.04 3.15 9.76
N GLN A 13 -15.89 2.28 9.20
CA GLN A 13 -16.49 2.43 7.85
C GLN A 13 -15.43 2.48 6.74
N CYS A 14 -14.23 1.95 7.01
CA CYS A 14 -13.16 1.87 6.03
C CYS A 14 -13.58 0.94 4.90
N LYS A 15 -13.33 1.38 3.67
CA LYS A 15 -13.60 0.62 2.44
C LYS A 15 -12.53 0.81 1.37
N PHE A 16 -11.59 1.72 1.57
CA PHE A 16 -10.47 1.96 0.67
C PHE A 16 -9.16 1.78 1.40
N LEU A 17 -8.11 1.40 0.68
CA LEU A 17 -6.75 1.33 1.20
C LEU A 17 -5.85 2.20 0.32
N LEU A 18 -5.27 3.25 0.89
CA LEU A 18 -4.25 4.05 0.23
C LEU A 18 -2.91 3.37 0.40
N VAL A 19 -2.20 3.11 -0.69
CA VAL A 19 -0.93 2.37 -0.69
C VAL A 19 0.16 3.18 -1.38
N ALA A 20 1.32 3.29 -0.74
CA ALA A 20 2.55 3.74 -1.38
C ALA A 20 3.57 2.61 -1.35
N ILE A 21 4.19 2.38 -2.51
CA ILE A 21 5.26 1.40 -2.69
C ILE A 21 6.50 2.19 -3.07
N ASP A 22 7.56 2.05 -2.26
CA ASP A 22 8.86 2.57 -2.63
C ASP A 22 9.39 1.79 -3.85
N TYR A 23 9.89 2.53 -4.84
CA TYR A 23 10.27 1.93 -6.10
C TYR A 23 11.45 0.97 -5.98
N PHE A 24 12.44 1.33 -5.15
CA PHE A 24 13.72 0.65 -5.03
C PHE A 24 13.65 -0.53 -4.06
N THR A 25 13.23 -0.27 -2.83
CA THR A 25 13.16 -1.27 -1.75
C THR A 25 11.91 -2.14 -1.82
N LYS A 26 10.92 -1.75 -2.64
CA LYS A 26 9.57 -2.34 -2.64
C LYS A 26 8.89 -2.28 -1.27
N TRP A 27 9.32 -1.36 -0.40
CA TRP A 27 8.68 -1.13 0.89
C TRP A 27 7.27 -0.58 0.70
N ILE A 28 6.30 -1.18 1.39
CA ILE A 28 4.89 -0.79 1.32
C ILE A 28 4.51 -0.03 2.58
N GLU A 29 3.94 1.15 2.41
CA GLU A 29 3.14 1.84 3.43
C GLU A 29 1.68 1.86 2.99
N ALA A 30 0.76 1.52 3.89
CA ALA A 30 -0.67 1.49 3.57
C ALA A 30 -1.52 2.02 4.73
N GLU A 31 -2.60 2.73 4.41
CA GLU A 31 -3.53 3.27 5.42
C GLU A 31 -4.99 3.05 4.99
N PRO A 32 -5.85 2.52 5.89
CA PRO A 32 -7.26 2.31 5.60
C PRO A 32 -8.03 3.63 5.65
N LEU A 33 -8.94 3.84 4.71
CA LEU A 33 -9.73 5.06 4.56
C LEU A 33 -11.22 4.74 4.39
N ALA A 34 -12.07 5.51 5.06
CA ALA A 34 -13.51 5.51 4.82
C ALA A 34 -13.89 6.31 3.56
N ILE A 35 -13.18 7.43 3.33
CA ILE A 35 -13.39 8.36 2.22
C ILE A 35 -12.02 8.76 1.67
N ILE A 36 -11.92 8.95 0.36
CA ILE A 36 -10.72 9.44 -0.30
C ILE A 36 -10.84 10.96 -0.42
N THR A 37 -9.96 11.68 0.25
CA THR A 37 -9.87 13.15 0.14
C THR A 37 -8.42 13.58 -0.04
N ALA A 38 -8.18 14.72 -0.69
CA ALA A 38 -6.83 15.27 -0.87
C ALA A 38 -6.12 15.49 0.48
N GLY A 39 -6.84 15.95 1.50
CA GLY A 39 -6.29 16.14 2.85
C GLY A 39 -5.81 14.84 3.51
N MET A 40 -6.51 13.72 3.28
CA MET A 40 -6.07 12.41 3.78
C MET A 40 -4.83 11.91 3.04
N VAL A 41 -4.77 12.10 1.72
CA VAL A 41 -3.57 11.76 0.92
C VAL A 41 -2.37 12.59 1.37
N GLN A 42 -2.54 13.90 1.57
CA GLN A 42 -1.48 14.78 2.07
C GLN A 42 -0.99 14.35 3.45
N LYS A 43 -1.92 14.04 4.37
CA LYS A 43 -1.59 13.55 5.71
C LYS A 43 -0.80 12.25 5.64
N PHE A 44 -1.21 11.30 4.81
CA PHE A 44 -0.52 10.03 4.59
C PHE A 44 0.92 10.26 4.09
N LEU A 45 1.10 11.10 3.06
CA LEU A 45 2.42 11.41 2.51
C LEU A 45 3.33 12.08 3.54
N CYS A 46 2.85 13.11 4.23
CA CYS A 46 3.63 13.80 5.25
C CYS A 46 4.01 12.86 6.41
N LYS A 47 3.07 12.05 6.89
CA LYS A 47 3.24 11.20 8.08
C LYS A 47 4.06 9.94 7.84
N ASN A 48 3.88 9.29 6.69
CA ASN A 48 4.44 7.95 6.46
C ASN A 48 5.62 7.97 5.47
N ILE A 49 5.71 8.99 4.60
CA ILE A 49 6.76 9.08 3.59
C ILE A 49 7.79 10.15 3.98
N VAL A 50 7.37 11.42 4.09
CA VAL A 50 8.31 12.55 4.28
C VAL A 50 9.07 12.48 5.60
N THR A 51 8.39 12.16 6.70
CA THR A 51 8.99 12.03 8.04
C THR A 51 9.99 10.88 8.15
N ARG A 52 9.86 9.83 7.33
CA ARG A 52 10.64 8.60 7.44
C ARG A 52 11.75 8.50 6.40
N PHE A 53 11.48 8.94 5.18
CA PHE A 53 12.36 8.79 4.02
C PHE A 53 12.83 10.13 3.44
N SER A 54 12.52 11.25 4.09
CA SER A 54 12.72 12.61 3.57
C SER A 54 11.84 12.90 2.34
N ILE A 55 12.07 14.04 1.68
CA ILE A 55 11.29 14.44 0.51
C ILE A 55 11.62 13.50 -0.66
N PRO A 56 10.63 12.75 -1.19
CA PRO A 56 10.87 11.86 -2.32
C PRO A 56 11.20 12.64 -3.58
N HIS A 57 12.10 12.10 -4.42
CA HIS A 57 12.47 12.72 -5.69
C HIS A 57 11.29 12.80 -6.67
N ALA A 58 10.41 11.79 -6.66
CA ALA A 58 9.19 11.77 -7.46
C ALA A 58 8.12 10.92 -6.77
N ILE A 59 6.86 11.32 -6.89
CA ILE A 59 5.69 10.51 -6.51
C ILE A 59 4.91 10.21 -7.78
N VAL A 60 4.84 8.92 -8.12
CA VAL A 60 4.01 8.45 -9.23
C VAL A 60 2.71 7.89 -8.65
N ALA A 61 1.57 8.44 -9.08
CA ALA A 61 0.24 7.90 -8.81
C ALA A 61 -0.32 7.26 -10.09
N ASP A 62 -1.33 6.39 -9.98
CA ASP A 62 -1.95 5.59 -11.05
C ASP A 62 -2.29 6.37 -12.35
N ASN A 63 -2.39 7.70 -12.29
CA ASN A 63 -2.53 8.55 -13.48
C ASN A 63 -1.22 8.85 -14.25
N GLY A 64 -0.11 8.16 -13.96
CA GLY A 64 1.19 8.33 -14.61
C GLY A 64 1.75 7.01 -15.14
N SER A 65 1.64 6.79 -16.45
CA SER A 65 2.07 5.57 -17.16
C SER A 65 3.57 5.29 -16.99
N ASN A 66 3.93 4.19 -16.32
CA ASN A 66 5.31 3.67 -16.28
C ASN A 66 5.30 2.13 -16.26
N GLY A 67 5.24 1.51 -17.43
CA GLY A 67 4.79 0.12 -17.64
C GLY A 67 5.60 -1.02 -17.01
N GLN A 68 6.89 -0.86 -16.69
CA GLN A 68 7.68 -1.93 -16.05
C GLN A 68 7.59 -1.92 -14.51
N ALA A 69 7.68 -0.73 -13.90
CA ALA A 69 7.44 -0.54 -12.47
C ALA A 69 6.05 -1.02 -12.06
N GLU A 70 5.11 -0.78 -12.95
CA GLU A 70 3.69 -1.08 -12.80
C GLU A 70 3.42 -2.59 -12.75
N ALA A 71 4.14 -3.43 -13.50
CA ALA A 71 3.89 -4.87 -13.52
C ALA A 71 4.20 -5.53 -12.16
N ALA A 72 5.37 -5.27 -11.59
CA ALA A 72 5.75 -5.82 -10.27
C ALA A 72 4.86 -5.26 -9.15
N ASN A 73 4.60 -3.95 -9.18
CA ASN A 73 3.73 -3.31 -8.21
C ASN A 73 2.28 -3.84 -8.31
N LYS A 74 1.78 -4.11 -9.53
CA LYS A 74 0.46 -4.73 -9.74
C LYS A 74 0.36 -6.12 -9.14
N VAL A 75 1.40 -6.95 -9.25
CA VAL A 75 1.42 -8.27 -8.62
C VAL A 75 1.32 -8.13 -7.10
N ILE A 76 2.14 -7.25 -6.51
CA ILE A 76 2.14 -6.96 -5.07
C ILE A 76 0.78 -6.46 -4.59
N LEU A 77 0.21 -5.48 -5.28
CA LEU A 77 -1.09 -4.88 -4.94
C LEU A 77 -2.24 -5.88 -5.10
N THR A 78 -2.18 -6.75 -6.10
CA THR A 78 -3.18 -7.81 -6.33
C THR A 78 -3.15 -8.84 -5.21
N GLU A 79 -1.96 -9.29 -4.79
CA GLU A 79 -1.81 -10.22 -3.68
C GLU A 79 -2.25 -9.58 -2.35
N LEU A 80 -1.87 -8.32 -2.11
CA LEU A 80 -2.31 -7.57 -0.93
C LEU A 80 -3.85 -7.44 -0.91
N LYS A 81 -4.45 -7.07 -2.04
CA LYS A 81 -5.91 -6.97 -2.18
C LYS A 81 -6.59 -8.31 -1.93
N LYS A 82 -6.01 -9.42 -2.40
CA LYS A 82 -6.53 -10.77 -2.20
C LYS A 82 -6.51 -11.14 -0.71
N ARG A 83 -5.36 -11.04 -0.04
CA ARG A 83 -5.22 -11.38 1.38
C ARG A 83 -6.17 -10.59 2.27
N LEU A 84 -6.26 -9.28 2.05
CA LEU A 84 -7.17 -8.41 2.81
C LEU A 84 -8.65 -8.68 2.46
N GLY A 85 -8.94 -9.08 1.22
CA GLY A 85 -10.28 -9.46 0.80
C GLY A 85 -10.79 -10.71 1.52
N ASP A 86 -9.90 -11.68 1.77
CA ASP A 86 -10.22 -12.92 2.49
C ASP A 86 -10.59 -12.65 3.96
N SER A 87 -10.02 -11.61 4.58
CA SER A 87 -10.29 -11.15 5.95
C SER A 87 -11.67 -10.48 6.13
N LYS A 88 -12.40 -10.21 5.04
CA LYS A 88 -13.74 -9.56 5.04
C LYS A 88 -13.78 -8.35 5.98
N GLY A 89 -14.74 -8.25 6.91
CA GLY A 89 -14.89 -7.10 7.80
C GLY A 89 -13.74 -6.84 8.78
N ALA A 90 -12.77 -7.76 8.90
CA ALA A 90 -11.61 -7.64 9.79
C ALA A 90 -10.33 -7.17 9.06
N TRP A 91 -10.42 -6.81 7.77
CA TRP A 91 -9.24 -6.48 6.97
C TRP A 91 -8.44 -5.27 7.51
N VAL A 92 -9.08 -4.35 8.24
CA VAL A 92 -8.42 -3.19 8.85
C VAL A 92 -7.52 -3.63 10.01
N GLU A 93 -8.02 -4.55 10.82
CA GLU A 93 -7.30 -5.13 11.94
C GLU A 93 -6.12 -6.00 11.49
N GLU A 94 -6.32 -6.77 10.42
CA GLU A 94 -5.28 -7.67 9.87
C GLU A 94 -4.25 -6.94 8.99
N LEU A 95 -4.52 -5.70 8.58
CA LEU A 95 -3.65 -4.94 7.67
C LEU A 95 -2.18 -4.91 8.13
N LEU A 96 -1.94 -4.63 9.41
CA LEU A 96 -0.59 -4.54 9.95
C LEU A 96 0.13 -5.90 9.93
N GLU A 97 -0.58 -6.98 10.21
CA GLU A 97 -0.03 -8.34 10.17
C GLU A 97 0.31 -8.76 8.75
N VAL A 98 -0.57 -8.45 7.80
CA VAL A 98 -0.34 -8.73 6.37
C VAL A 98 0.87 -7.94 5.84
N LEU A 99 0.99 -6.65 6.18
CA LEU A 99 2.16 -5.85 5.81
C LEU A 99 3.44 -6.36 6.47
N TRP A 100 3.38 -6.81 7.72
CA TRP A 100 4.51 -7.40 8.42
C TRP A 100 4.96 -8.71 7.74
N ALA A 101 4.02 -9.62 7.48
CA ALA A 101 4.31 -10.87 6.79
C ALA A 101 4.94 -10.62 5.41
N TYR A 102 4.46 -9.61 4.67
CA TYR A 102 5.07 -9.21 3.40
C TYR A 102 6.52 -8.73 3.59
N ARG A 103 6.77 -7.83 4.55
CA ARG A 103 8.11 -7.28 4.83
C ARG A 103 9.12 -8.36 5.24
N CYS A 104 8.67 -9.44 5.89
CA CYS A 104 9.51 -10.56 6.31
C CYS A 104 9.65 -11.68 5.26
N THR A 105 8.96 -11.60 4.12
CA THR A 105 9.04 -12.64 3.07
C THR A 105 10.07 -12.25 2.01
N PRO A 106 11.05 -13.11 1.69
CA PRO A 106 12.00 -12.87 0.60
C PRO A 106 11.27 -12.72 -0.73
N GLN A 107 11.56 -11.66 -1.49
CA GLN A 107 10.91 -11.46 -2.77
C GLN A 107 11.52 -12.37 -3.84
N SER A 108 10.68 -13.02 -4.65
CA SER A 108 11.14 -13.93 -5.70
C SER A 108 12.08 -13.28 -6.73
N ALA A 109 11.94 -11.96 -6.93
CA ALA A 109 12.74 -11.20 -7.89
C ALA A 109 14.14 -10.82 -7.39
N THR A 110 14.29 -10.49 -6.10
CA THR A 110 15.57 -10.05 -5.52
C THR A 110 16.21 -11.10 -4.61
N ARG A 111 15.45 -12.12 -4.18
CA ARG A 111 15.78 -13.06 -3.10
C ARG A 111 16.08 -12.40 -1.75
N GLU A 112 15.75 -11.12 -1.62
CA GLU A 112 15.98 -10.32 -0.42
C GLU A 112 14.64 -9.92 0.22
N THR A 113 14.68 -9.71 1.54
CA THR A 113 13.57 -9.12 2.30
C THR A 113 13.65 -7.60 2.20
N PRO A 114 12.52 -6.87 2.16
CA PRO A 114 12.52 -5.41 2.30
C PRO A 114 13.00 -4.89 3.66
N PHE A 115 13.14 -5.79 4.64
CA PHE A 115 13.73 -5.53 5.96
C PHE A 115 15.17 -6.04 5.99
#